data_AF-A0A9P2S1U1-F1
#
_entry.id   AF-A0A9P2S1U1-F1
#
_cell.length_a   1.000
_cell.length_b   1.000
_cell.length_c   1.000
_cell.angle_alpha   90.00
_cell.angle_beta   90.00
_cell.angle_gamma   90.00
#
_symmetry.space_group_name_H-M   'P 1'
#
loop_
_entity.id
_entity.type
_entity.pdbx_description
1 polymer ?
#
loop_
_entity_poly.entity_id
_entity_poly.type
_entity_poly.pdbx_seq_one_letter_code
_entity_poly.pdbx_strand_id
1 'polypeptide(L)'
;MNDIKLLRQFFSNHGIDKKIVQILITLILNEHIAWEKPRCLLISGASGVGKTHLAHLINEIANRTMVTIDSKTLSEVGYSSKDPSTMFEGIFRATSGNLSEAERGIIHLDEFDKLATHIGSRKRY
;
A
#
# COMPACT_ATOMS: atom_id res chain seq x y z
N MET A 1 -2.15 -22.96 9.27
CA MET A 1 -1.21 -23.66 8.34
C MET A 1 -1.80 -23.82 6.93
N ASN A 2 -3.12 -23.90 6.75
CA ASN A 2 -3.76 -23.99 5.43
C ASN A 2 -3.71 -22.67 4.62
N ASP A 3 -3.84 -21.51 5.27
CA ASP A 3 -3.92 -20.23 4.55
C ASP A 3 -2.60 -19.83 3.87
N ILE A 4 -1.47 -20.13 4.51
CA ILE A 4 -0.14 -19.83 3.94
C ILE A 4 0.11 -20.67 2.67
N LYS A 5 -0.32 -21.93 2.65
CA LYS A 5 -0.18 -22.78 1.46
C LYS A 5 -1.05 -22.28 0.31
N LEU A 6 -2.30 -21.91 0.61
CA LEU A 6 -3.23 -21.33 -0.36
C LEU A 6 -2.69 -20.02 -0.93
N LEU A 7 -2.15 -19.13 -0.10
CA LEU A 7 -1.59 -17.86 -0.56
C LEU A 7 -0.34 -18.05 -1.42
N ARG A 8 0.53 -19.00 -1.06
CA ARG A 8 1.68 -19.36 -1.92
C ARG A 8 1.22 -19.86 -3.29
N GLN A 9 0.19 -20.71 -3.30
CA GLN A 9 -0.37 -21.24 -4.55
C GLN A 9 -1.05 -20.15 -5.37
N PHE A 10 -1.85 -19.29 -4.73
CA PHE A 10 -2.50 -18.14 -5.36
C PHE A 10 -1.48 -17.24 -6.07
N PHE A 11 -0.44 -16.80 -5.39
CA PHE A 11 0.57 -15.94 -6.02
C PHE A 11 1.42 -16.66 -7.07
N SER A 12 1.67 -17.96 -6.89
CA SER A 12 2.39 -18.76 -7.91
C SER A 12 1.57 -18.88 -9.20
N ASN A 13 0.25 -19.04 -9.09
CA ASN A 13 -0.65 -19.08 -10.25
C ASN A 13 -0.69 -17.73 -11.01
N HIS A 14 -0.41 -16.63 -10.31
CA HIS A 14 -0.29 -15.29 -10.90
C HIS A 14 1.14 -14.94 -11.36
N GLY A 15 2.06 -15.91 -11.36
CA GLY A 15 3.42 -15.72 -11.86
C GLY A 15 4.32 -14.84 -10.99
N ILE A 16 3.98 -14.64 -9.71
CA ILE A 16 4.77 -13.82 -8.79
C ILE A 16 5.99 -14.60 -8.27
N ASP A 17 7.16 -13.96 -8.30
CA ASP A 17 8.41 -14.56 -7.82
C ASP A 17 8.31 -15.03 -6.37
N LYS A 18 8.84 -16.23 -6.08
CA LYS A 18 8.77 -16.86 -4.75
C LYS A 18 9.32 -15.98 -3.62
N LYS A 19 10.36 -15.16 -3.88
CA LYS A 19 10.91 -14.22 -2.89
C LYS A 19 9.90 -13.11 -2.57
N ILE A 20 9.23 -12.57 -3.59
CA ILE A 20 8.18 -11.56 -3.41
C ILE A 20 7.03 -12.17 -2.60
N VAL A 21 6.59 -13.38 -2.94
CA VAL A 21 5.55 -14.10 -2.19
C VAL A 21 5.91 -14.26 -0.72
N GLN A 22 7.16 -14.62 -0.42
CA GLN A 22 7.63 -14.77 0.96
C GLN A 22 7.60 -13.43 1.72
N ILE A 23 8.00 -12.33 1.07
CA ILE A 23 7.91 -10.98 1.65
C ILE A 23 6.46 -10.61 1.94
N LEU A 24 5.56 -10.78 0.97
CA LEU A 24 4.13 -10.47 1.13
C LEU A 24 3.48 -11.27 2.26
N ILE A 25 3.75 -12.57 2.33
CA ILE A 25 3.26 -13.43 3.43
C ILE A 25 3.75 -12.91 4.78
N THR A 26 5.01 -12.49 4.87
CA THR A 26 5.60 -11.98 6.11
C THR A 26 4.97 -10.64 6.52
N LEU A 27 4.68 -9.78 5.55
CA LEU A 27 4.09 -8.46 5.81
C LEU A 27 2.59 -8.48 6.04
N ILE A 28 1.87 -9.44 5.47
CA ILE A 28 0.39 -9.49 5.56
C ILE A 28 -0.03 -10.40 6.71
N LEU A 29 0.53 -11.61 6.80
CA LEU A 29 0.04 -12.68 7.69
C LEU A 29 0.78 -12.83 9.01
N ASN A 30 1.96 -12.22 9.16
CA ASN A 30 2.73 -12.42 10.38
C ASN A 30 2.16 -11.54 11.50
N GLU A 31 1.23 -12.11 12.27
CA GLU A 31 0.60 -11.49 13.44
C GLU A 31 1.54 -11.45 14.67
N HIS A 32 2.63 -12.22 14.65
CA HIS A 32 3.62 -12.26 15.72
C HIS A 32 4.62 -11.11 15.68
N ILE A 33 4.59 -10.27 14.63
CA ILE A 33 5.36 -9.03 14.61
C ILE A 33 4.58 -8.00 15.43
N ALA A 34 5.16 -7.58 16.54
CA ALA A 34 4.58 -6.54 17.38
C ALA A 34 4.26 -5.30 16.52
N TRP A 35 3.02 -4.82 16.59
CA TRP A 35 2.51 -3.66 15.86
C TRP A 35 3.09 -2.32 16.37
N GLU A 36 4.18 -2.36 17.12
CA GLU A 36 4.88 -1.17 17.63
C GLU A 36 5.37 -0.26 16.50
N LYS A 37 5.52 -0.79 15.28
CA LYS A 37 5.92 -0.02 14.09
C LYS A 37 5.03 -0.33 12.89
N PRO A 38 4.66 0.68 12.09
CA PRO A 38 3.98 0.46 10.83
C PRO A 38 4.89 -0.31 9.87
N ARG A 39 4.29 -1.24 9.12
CA ARG A 39 4.98 -1.95 8.04
C ARG A 39 4.78 -1.20 6.74
N CYS A 40 5.86 -0.84 6.08
CA CYS A 40 5.85 -0.18 4.79
C CYS A 40 6.47 -1.09 3.73
N LEU A 41 5.79 -1.23 2.59
CA LEU A 41 6.29 -1.94 1.42
C LEU A 41 6.41 -0.96 0.25
N LEU A 42 7.64 -0.78 -0.24
CA LEU A 42 7.89 -0.04 -1.48
C LEU A 42 7.96 -1.01 -2.65
N ILE A 43 7.09 -0.84 -3.62
CA ILE A 43 7.08 -1.61 -4.87
C ILE A 43 7.66 -0.72 -5.98
N SER A 44 8.84 -1.06 -6.48
CA SER A 44 9.53 -0.30 -7.52
C SER A 44 9.84 -1.17 -8.75
N GLY A 45 9.81 -0.55 -9.93
CA GLY A 45 10.03 -1.21 -11.22
C GLY A 45 9.52 -0.34 -12.38
N ALA A 46 9.88 -0.70 -13.61
CA ALA A 46 9.47 0.03 -14.82
C ALA A 46 7.93 0.07 -15.01
N SER A 47 7.44 0.93 -15.90
CA SER A 47 6.02 0.90 -16.28
C SER A 47 5.67 -0.45 -16.95
N GLY A 48 4.46 -0.95 -16.71
CA GLY A 48 3.99 -2.21 -17.31
C GLY A 48 4.47 -3.51 -16.67
N VAL A 49 5.31 -3.48 -15.63
CA VAL A 49 5.82 -4.71 -14.96
C VAL A 49 4.85 -5.35 -13.95
N GLY A 50 3.59 -4.87 -13.88
CA GLY A 50 2.57 -5.46 -13.01
C GLY A 50 2.49 -4.93 -11.58
N LYS A 51 3.04 -3.75 -11.27
CA LYS A 51 2.95 -3.13 -9.92
C LYS A 51 1.50 -2.94 -9.44
N THR A 52 0.66 -2.36 -10.29
CA THR A 52 -0.78 -2.17 -10.01
C THR A 52 -1.50 -3.51 -9.88
N HIS A 53 -1.16 -4.49 -10.72
CA HIS A 53 -1.70 -5.85 -10.60
C HIS A 53 -1.34 -6.50 -9.26
N LEU A 54 -0.09 -6.33 -8.79
CA LEU A 54 0.35 -6.81 -7.48
C LEU A 54 -0.42 -6.14 -6.33
N ALA A 55 -0.69 -4.83 -6.41
CA ALA A 55 -1.52 -4.14 -5.42
C ALA A 55 -2.96 -4.68 -5.39
N HIS A 56 -3.55 -4.97 -6.55
CA HIS A 56 -4.86 -5.62 -6.63
C HIS A 56 -4.86 -7.01 -6.00
N LEU A 57 -3.85 -7.84 -6.29
CA LEU A 57 -3.72 -9.16 -5.68
C LEU A 57 -3.59 -9.09 -4.16
N ILE A 58 -2.83 -8.11 -3.63
CA ILE A 58 -2.73 -7.86 -2.19
C ILE A 58 -4.10 -7.52 -1.60
N ASN A 59 -4.88 -6.67 -2.26
CA ASN A 59 -6.22 -6.29 -1.81
C ASN A 59 -7.16 -7.51 -1.68
N GLU A 60 -7.12 -8.42 -2.65
CA GLU A 60 -7.95 -9.64 -2.64
C GLU A 60 -7.62 -10.57 -1.46
N ILE A 61 -6.37 -10.60 -1.02
CA ILE A 61 -5.91 -11.54 0.01
C ILE A 61 -5.76 -10.95 1.42
N ALA A 62 -5.69 -9.62 1.55
CA ALA A 62 -5.30 -8.98 2.80
C ALA A 62 -6.34 -9.14 3.92
N ASN A 63 -7.59 -9.51 3.56
CA ASN A 63 -8.74 -9.61 4.47
C ASN A 63 -8.85 -8.41 5.43
N ARG A 64 -8.47 -7.23 4.94
CA ARG A 64 -8.38 -5.96 5.66
C ARG A 64 -8.84 -4.87 4.71
N THR A 65 -9.44 -3.83 5.25
CA THR A 65 -9.85 -2.66 4.46
C THR A 65 -8.62 -2.00 3.85
N MET A 66 -8.62 -1.84 2.53
CA MET A 66 -7.57 -1.16 1.79
C MET A 66 -8.12 0.11 1.12
N VAL A 67 -7.41 1.23 1.27
CA VAL A 67 -7.72 2.49 0.59
C VAL A 67 -6.54 2.85 -0.31
N THR A 68 -6.84 3.17 -1.58
CA THR A 68 -5.85 3.64 -2.55
C THR A 68 -5.92 5.15 -2.69
N ILE A 69 -4.77 5.80 -2.69
CA ILE A 69 -4.63 7.25 -2.81
C ILE A 69 -3.58 7.52 -3.89
N ASP A 70 -3.94 8.37 -4.85
CA ASP A 70 -2.99 8.92 -5.81
C ASP A 70 -2.09 9.93 -5.09
N SER A 71 -0.80 9.63 -5.03
CA SER A 71 0.19 10.45 -4.34
C SER A 71 0.30 11.86 -4.91
N LYS A 72 -0.05 12.11 -6.18
CA LYS A 72 -0.09 13.46 -6.76
C LYS A 72 -1.02 14.39 -5.97
N THR A 73 -2.12 13.86 -5.43
CA THR A 73 -3.10 14.64 -4.66
C THR A 73 -2.56 15.13 -3.30
N LEU A 74 -1.47 14.53 -2.83
CA LEU A 74 -0.77 14.91 -1.60
C LEU A 74 0.26 16.03 -1.85
N SER A 75 0.65 16.28 -3.11
CA SER A 75 1.61 17.34 -3.45
C SER A 75 1.07 18.30 -4.50
N GLU A 76 0.49 19.41 -4.05
CA GLU A 76 0.47 20.65 -4.81
C GLU A 76 0.62 21.83 -3.86
N VAL A 77 1.57 22.71 -4.16
CA VAL A 77 1.63 24.04 -3.53
C VAL A 77 0.49 24.85 -4.13
N GLY A 78 -0.70 24.77 -3.51
CA GLY A 78 -1.93 25.42 -3.96
C GLY A 78 -3.16 25.07 -3.09
N TYR A 79 -4.26 25.81 -3.26
CA TYR A 79 -5.49 25.80 -2.44
C TYR A 79 -6.27 24.46 -2.40
N SER A 80 -5.78 23.42 -3.07
CA SER A 80 -6.41 22.10 -3.17
C SER A 80 -5.50 20.95 -2.68
N SER A 81 -4.48 21.26 -1.87
CA SER A 81 -3.70 20.22 -1.18
C SER A 81 -4.62 19.43 -0.24
N LYS A 82 -4.76 18.13 -0.48
CA LYS A 82 -5.32 17.23 0.53
C LYS A 82 -4.24 17.00 1.57
N ASP A 83 -4.50 17.41 2.80
CA ASP A 83 -3.66 17.10 3.96
C ASP A 83 -3.36 15.58 3.96
N PRO A 84 -2.11 15.13 4.13
CA PRO A 84 -1.79 13.70 4.30
C PRO A 84 -2.70 13.00 5.31
N SER A 85 -3.20 13.70 6.33
CA SER A 85 -4.16 13.19 7.31
C SER A 85 -5.47 12.65 6.69
N THR A 86 -5.85 13.15 5.52
CA THR A 86 -7.04 12.69 4.78
C THR A 86 -6.98 11.22 4.40
N MET A 87 -5.79 10.60 4.35
CA MET A 87 -5.67 9.17 4.13
C MET A 87 -6.24 8.36 5.29
N PHE A 88 -6.03 8.83 6.53
CA PHE A 88 -6.57 8.20 7.73
C PHE A 88 -8.08 8.43 7.82
N GLU A 89 -8.58 9.60 7.41
CA GLU A 89 -10.02 9.82 7.29
C GLU A 89 -10.64 8.87 6.25
N GLY A 90 -9.97 8.66 5.12
CA GLY A 90 -10.39 7.75 4.07
C GLY A 90 -10.56 6.32 4.59
N ILE A 91 -9.57 5.81 5.32
CA ILE A 91 -9.65 4.45 5.88
C ILE A 91 -10.68 4.33 7.00
N PHE A 92 -10.79 5.34 7.87
CA PHE A 92 -11.80 5.36 8.93
C PHE A 92 -13.23 5.40 8.37
N ARG A 93 -13.47 6.15 7.29
CA ARG A 93 -14.76 6.14 6.58
C ARG A 93 -15.01 4.80 5.89
N ALA A 94 -13.99 4.22 5.25
CA ALA A 94 -14.10 2.92 4.59
C ALA A 94 -14.42 1.77 5.58
N THR A 95 -14.01 1.90 6.84
CA THR A 95 -14.39 0.96 7.92
C THR A 95 -15.68 1.34 8.63
N SER A 96 -16.49 2.25 8.07
CA SER A 96 -17.74 2.73 8.67
C SER A 96 -17.56 3.28 10.10
N GLY A 97 -16.40 3.89 10.38
CA GLY A 97 -16.04 4.44 11.68
C GLY A 97 -15.52 3.40 12.70
N ASN A 98 -15.24 2.18 12.28
CA ASN A 98 -14.63 1.19 13.16
C ASN A 98 -13.12 1.44 13.29
N LEU A 99 -12.71 1.89 14.48
CA LEU A 99 -11.32 2.22 14.79
C LEU A 99 -10.40 0.98 14.74
N SER A 100 -10.82 -0.15 15.30
CA SER A 100 -9.98 -1.36 15.36
C SER A 100 -9.70 -1.94 13.96
N GLU A 101 -10.68 -1.87 13.07
CA GLU A 101 -10.51 -2.26 11.67
C GLU A 101 -9.65 -1.24 10.91
N ALA A 102 -9.81 0.06 11.18
CA ALA A 102 -9.03 1.12 10.55
C ALA A 102 -7.54 1.04 10.91
N GLU A 103 -7.21 0.77 12.17
CA GLU A 103 -5.83 0.59 12.64
C GLU A 103 -5.12 -0.60 11.98
N ARG A 104 -5.89 -1.64 11.59
CA ARG A 104 -5.38 -2.83 10.89
C ARG A 104 -5.44 -2.70 9.37
N GLY A 105 -6.05 -1.63 8.86
CA GLY A 105 -6.24 -1.41 7.44
C GLY A 105 -4.94 -1.13 6.68
N ILE A 106 -5.03 -1.13 5.35
CA ILE A 106 -3.91 -0.91 4.44
C ILE A 106 -4.14 0.40 3.68
N ILE A 107 -3.12 1.26 3.64
CA ILE A 107 -3.10 2.44 2.80
C ILE A 107 -2.14 2.18 1.65
N HIS A 108 -2.64 2.28 0.41
CA HIS A 108 -1.88 2.11 -0.80
C HIS A 108 -1.67 3.47 -1.47
N LEU A 109 -0.41 3.89 -1.58
CA LEU A 109 -0.01 5.13 -2.23
C LEU A 109 0.44 4.81 -3.66
N ASP A 110 -0.41 5.13 -4.64
CA ASP A 110 -0.09 4.97 -6.06
C ASP A 110 0.66 6.19 -6.60
N GLU A 111 1.41 6.03 -7.68
CA GLU A 111 2.21 7.09 -8.34
C GLU A 111 3.16 7.86 -7.40
N PHE A 112 3.66 7.19 -6.35
CA PHE A 112 4.57 7.77 -5.35
C PHE A 112 5.85 8.38 -5.97
N ASP A 113 6.30 7.87 -7.11
CA ASP A 113 7.47 8.39 -7.84
C ASP A 113 7.32 9.87 -8.25
N LYS A 114 6.07 10.36 -8.38
CA LYS A 114 5.78 11.74 -8.78
C LYS A 114 6.06 12.76 -7.67
N LEU A 115 6.08 12.35 -6.41
CA LEU A 115 6.40 13.22 -5.29
C LEU A 115 7.86 13.73 -5.32
N ALA A 116 8.80 12.91 -5.80
CA ALA A 116 10.23 13.24 -5.78
C ALA A 116 10.63 14.31 -6.80
N THR A 117 9.86 14.47 -7.89
CA THR A 117 10.22 15.37 -9.01
C THR A 117 10.12 16.85 -8.63
N HIS A 118 9.32 17.20 -7.61
CA HIS A 118 9.07 18.59 -7.24
C HIS A 118 10.11 19.20 -6.29
N ILE A 119 10.91 18.39 -5.60
CA ILE A 119 11.93 18.88 -4.66
C ILE A 119 13.19 19.38 -5.39
N GLY A 120 13.48 18.85 -6.59
CA GLY A 120 14.65 19.22 -7.40
C GLY A 120 14.49 20.46 -8.29
N SER A 121 13.27 21.00 -8.43
CA SER A 121 12.97 22.09 -9.37
C SER A 121 13.06 23.49 -8.76
N ARG A 122 13.33 23.62 -7.45
CA ARG A 122 13.74 24.90 -6.86
C ARG A 122 15.17 25.20 -7.27
N LYS A 123 15.33 25.72 -8.51
CA LYS A 123 16.50 26.50 -8.88
C LYS A 123 16.68 27.58 -7.81
N ARG A 124 17.82 27.50 -7.11
CA ARG A 124 18.39 28.60 -6.34
C ARG A 124 18.47 29.80 -7.28
N TYR A 125 17.74 30.85 -6.95
CA TYR A 125 17.99 32.21 -7.41
C TYR A 125 18.21 33.06 -6.16
#